data_AF-A0A930SW87-F1
#
_entry.id   AF-A0A930SW87-F1
#
_cell.length_a   1.000
_cell.length_b   1.000
_cell.length_c   1.000
_cell.angle_alpha   90.00
_cell.angle_beta   90.00
_cell.angle_gamma   90.00
#
_symmetry.space_group_name_H-M   'P 1'
#
loop_
_entity.id
_entity.type
_entity.pdbx_description
1 polymer ?
#
loop_
_entity_poly.entity_id
_entity_poly.type
_entity_poly.pdbx_seq_one_letter_code
_entity_poly.pdbx_strand_id
1 'polypeptide(L)'
;MNLKHLVEAQKALMAERGAEAENLCRQAYHCIAEAEAQGFKDKELLKQSMRLFSQALRQQPGYMDACLGLAYLAILLEQQLIASRYLQLVLDTDPHNSEALSLLDFLVDEPLSSPFDNQASLNPAQLYDQIDHAIFRFQRYCARHRELKIDERADSRTYFQALKTELKQELQQFETQLECLDAAFETHAFRRRLRTGEALCEQLEQALVCSYEMEAVLIALQALHQDLRALHQAIASDVPEHDLALEQIQDQLESFQSQVQRFAEAGANTLQLDYALNIALALIDQAHENLDAR
;
A
#
# COMPACT_ATOMS: atom_id res chain seq x y z
N MET A 1 48.57 28.40 -12.45
CA MET A 1 47.23 28.53 -11.83
C MET A 1 47.32 27.92 -10.43
N ASN A 2 46.99 28.68 -9.38
CA ASN A 2 47.16 28.22 -7.99
C ASN A 2 45.91 27.44 -7.56
N LEU A 3 46.06 26.13 -7.31
CA LEU A 3 44.95 25.25 -6.91
C LEU A 3 44.21 25.77 -5.65
N LYS A 4 44.93 26.47 -4.76
CA LYS A 4 44.33 27.05 -3.54
C LYS A 4 43.29 28.12 -3.85
N HIS A 5 43.57 29.01 -4.81
CA HIS A 5 42.61 30.05 -5.20
C HIS A 5 41.36 29.47 -5.89
N LEU A 6 41.49 28.35 -6.61
CA LEU A 6 40.34 27.68 -7.20
C LEU A 6 39.42 27.07 -6.12
N VAL A 7 40.01 26.44 -5.10
CA VAL A 7 39.25 25.89 -3.96
C VAL A 7 38.59 26.99 -3.14
N GLU A 8 39.28 28.12 -2.90
CA GLU A 8 38.70 29.28 -2.22
C GLU A 8 37.53 29.89 -3.00
N ALA A 9 37.68 30.07 -4.32
CA ALA A 9 36.62 30.57 -5.19
C ALA A 9 35.42 29.61 -5.23
N GLN A 10 35.66 28.30 -5.28
CA GLN A 10 34.59 27.29 -5.24
C GLN A 10 33.85 27.33 -3.90
N LYS A 11 34.55 27.46 -2.77
CA LYS A 11 33.93 27.58 -1.44
C LYS A 11 33.07 28.84 -1.33
N ALA A 12 33.57 29.98 -1.80
CA ALA A 12 32.82 31.23 -1.81
C ALA A 12 31.54 31.11 -2.66
N LEU A 13 31.64 30.52 -3.86
CA LEU A 13 30.50 30.30 -4.75
C LEU A 13 29.45 29.36 -4.14
N MET A 14 29.88 28.30 -3.44
CA MET A 14 28.95 27.38 -2.77
C MET A 14 28.24 28.06 -1.60
N ALA A 15 28.95 28.90 -0.84
CA ALA A 15 28.35 29.68 0.24
C ALA A 15 27.33 30.71 -0.29
N GLU A 16 27.65 31.40 -1.39
CA GLU A 16 26.74 32.35 -2.04
C GLU A 16 25.47 31.65 -2.55
N ARG A 17 25.61 30.51 -3.23
CA ARG A 17 24.47 29.69 -3.69
C ARG A 17 23.60 29.19 -2.54
N GLY A 18 24.20 28.81 -1.42
CA GLY A 18 23.46 28.40 -0.23
C GLY A 18 22.63 29.54 0.35
N ALA A 19 23.23 30.73 0.49
CA ALA A 19 22.51 31.92 0.97
C ALA A 19 21.38 32.35 0.00
N GLU A 20 21.59 32.22 -1.30
CA GLU A 20 20.56 32.49 -2.31
C GLU A 20 19.41 31.47 -2.22
N ALA A 21 19.73 30.17 -2.09
CA ALA A 21 18.73 29.11 -1.91
C ALA A 21 17.88 29.34 -0.64
N GLU A 22 18.51 29.72 0.47
CA GLU A 22 17.82 30.04 1.73
C GLU A 22 16.86 31.24 1.56
N ASN A 23 17.32 32.32 0.90
CA ASN A 23 16.48 33.49 0.63
C ASN A 23 15.26 33.13 -0.25
N LEU A 24 15.47 32.34 -1.31
CA LEU A 24 14.39 31.85 -2.17
C LEU A 24 13.38 31.01 -1.39
N CYS A 25 13.82 30.14 -0.48
CA CYS A 25 12.93 29.37 0.40
C CYS A 25 12.12 30.28 1.32
N ARG A 26 12.73 31.28 1.96
CA ARG A 26 11.99 32.23 2.81
C ARG A 26 10.91 32.98 2.04
N GLN A 27 11.21 33.42 0.82
CA GLN A 27 10.22 34.05 -0.06
C GLN A 27 9.10 33.08 -0.45
N ALA A 28 9.45 31.82 -0.74
CA ALA A 28 8.46 30.79 -1.07
C ALA A 28 7.48 30.54 0.10
N TYR A 29 7.99 30.46 1.33
CA TYR A 29 7.16 30.33 2.53
C TYR A 29 6.31 31.58 2.79
N HIS A 30 6.82 32.79 2.49
CA HIS A 30 6.01 34.00 2.56
C HIS A 30 4.80 33.94 1.61
N CYS A 31 5.00 33.50 0.36
CA CYS A 31 3.91 33.32 -0.59
C CYS A 31 2.86 32.30 -0.10
N ILE A 32 3.29 31.23 0.59
CA ILE A 32 2.37 30.24 1.19
C ILE A 32 1.55 30.89 2.31
N ALA A 33 2.20 31.60 3.23
CA ALA A 33 1.53 32.27 4.33
C ALA A 33 0.52 33.33 3.84
N GLU A 34 0.87 34.07 2.78
CA GLU A 34 -0.06 35.00 2.13
C GLU A 34 -1.24 34.28 1.47
N ALA A 35 -0.99 33.15 0.80
CA ALA A 35 -2.05 32.35 0.20
C ALA A 35 -3.00 31.80 1.28
N GLU A 36 -2.46 31.31 2.39
CA GLU A 36 -3.22 30.83 3.54
C GLU A 36 -4.07 31.94 4.17
N ALA A 37 -3.50 33.13 4.37
CA ALA A 37 -4.23 34.30 4.88
C ALA A 37 -5.41 34.70 3.98
N GLN A 38 -5.34 34.40 2.68
CA GLN A 38 -6.41 34.60 1.71
C GLN A 38 -7.36 33.40 1.57
N GLY A 39 -7.17 32.35 2.39
CA GLY A 39 -7.94 31.10 2.34
C GLY A 39 -7.69 30.31 1.04
N PHE A 40 -6.47 30.37 0.50
CA PHE A 40 -6.03 29.69 -0.72
C PHE A 40 -6.87 29.98 -1.98
N LYS A 41 -7.57 31.11 -2.02
CA LYS A 41 -8.37 31.51 -3.18
C LYS A 41 -7.52 31.84 -4.40
N ASP A 42 -6.33 32.41 -4.19
CA ASP A 42 -5.40 32.76 -5.26
C ASP A 42 -4.39 31.64 -5.53
N LYS A 43 -4.59 30.91 -6.63
CA LYS A 43 -3.69 29.85 -7.09
C LYS A 43 -2.36 30.39 -7.64
N GLU A 44 -2.24 31.68 -7.94
CA GLU A 44 -1.00 32.25 -8.47
C GLU A 44 0.09 32.34 -7.39
N LEU A 45 -0.27 32.62 -6.13
CA LEU A 45 0.69 32.60 -5.01
C LEU A 45 1.30 31.22 -4.79
N LEU A 46 0.50 30.15 -4.91
CA LEU A 46 1.00 28.77 -4.80
C LEU A 46 1.94 28.42 -5.97
N LYS A 47 1.60 28.84 -7.20
CA LYS A 47 2.49 28.67 -8.36
C LYS A 47 3.80 29.44 -8.20
N GLN A 48 3.74 30.66 -7.65
CA GLN A 48 4.92 31.48 -7.38
C GLN A 48 5.82 30.79 -6.34
N SER A 49 5.26 30.31 -5.23
CA SER A 49 5.99 29.56 -4.21
C SER A 49 6.68 28.32 -4.80
N MET A 50 5.97 27.54 -5.63
CA MET A 50 6.53 26.37 -6.31
C MET A 50 7.72 26.73 -7.22
N ARG A 51 7.65 27.87 -7.94
CA ARG A 51 8.76 28.36 -8.76
C ARG A 51 9.98 28.74 -7.90
N LEU A 52 9.75 29.41 -6.76
CA LEU A 52 10.80 29.83 -5.85
C LEU A 52 11.54 28.63 -5.22
N PHE A 53 10.81 27.63 -4.71
CA PHE A 53 11.46 26.40 -4.23
C PHE A 53 12.21 25.64 -5.33
N SER A 54 11.65 25.58 -6.54
CA SER A 54 12.33 24.97 -7.68
C SER A 54 13.62 25.71 -8.04
N GLN A 55 13.66 27.04 -7.90
CA GLN A 55 14.87 27.84 -8.08
C GLN A 55 15.87 27.58 -6.95
N ALA A 56 15.42 27.47 -5.69
CA ALA A 56 16.28 27.13 -4.56
C ALA A 56 17.00 25.79 -4.77
N LEU A 57 16.28 24.75 -5.24
CA LEU A 57 16.88 23.45 -5.58
C LEU A 57 17.86 23.49 -6.75
N ARG A 58 17.71 24.44 -7.68
CA ARG A 58 18.70 24.65 -8.76
C ARG A 58 19.98 25.28 -8.24
N GLN A 59 19.88 26.18 -7.25
CA GLN A 59 21.05 26.79 -6.63
C GLN A 59 21.81 25.79 -5.75
N GLN A 60 21.06 25.00 -4.97
CA GLN A 60 21.59 23.96 -4.10
C GLN A 60 20.78 22.66 -4.23
N PRO A 61 21.22 21.72 -5.07
CA PRO A 61 20.59 20.40 -5.18
C PRO A 61 20.59 19.69 -3.83
N GLY A 62 19.43 19.16 -3.41
CA GLY A 62 19.27 18.49 -2.12
C GLY A 62 19.09 19.44 -0.93
N TYR A 63 18.79 20.72 -1.15
CA TYR A 63 18.45 21.63 -0.06
C TYR A 63 17.15 21.19 0.63
N MET A 64 17.26 20.69 1.86
CA MET A 64 16.17 19.98 2.58
C MET A 64 14.92 20.83 2.74
N ASP A 65 15.06 22.10 3.14
CA ASP A 65 13.93 23.03 3.34
C ASP A 65 13.13 23.22 2.04
N ALA A 66 13.80 23.27 0.88
CA ALA A 66 13.13 23.39 -0.40
C ALA A 66 12.36 22.12 -0.77
N CYS A 67 12.92 20.93 -0.46
CA CYS A 67 12.22 19.66 -0.64
C CYS A 67 10.98 19.56 0.29
N LEU A 68 11.10 19.94 1.57
CA LEU A 68 9.99 19.99 2.52
C LEU A 68 8.90 20.96 2.04
N GLY A 69 9.28 22.16 1.60
CA GLY A 69 8.35 23.15 1.05
C GLY A 69 7.60 22.67 -0.20
N LEU A 70 8.29 21.98 -1.12
CA LEU A 70 7.66 21.35 -2.28
C LEU A 70 6.75 20.18 -1.90
N ALA A 71 7.14 19.38 -0.90
CA ALA A 71 6.29 18.33 -0.38
C ALA A 71 5.00 18.92 0.21
N TYR A 72 5.12 19.96 1.03
CA TYR A 72 3.98 20.66 1.63
C TYR A 72 3.06 21.28 0.57
N LEU A 73 3.61 21.96 -0.45
CA LEU A 73 2.81 22.45 -1.58
C LEU A 73 2.12 21.31 -2.33
N ALA A 74 2.80 20.19 -2.55
CA ALA A 74 2.21 19.03 -3.19
C ALA A 74 1.07 18.45 -2.33
N ILE A 75 1.17 18.47 -1.00
CA ILE A 75 0.08 18.09 -0.09
C ILE A 75 -1.12 19.04 -0.26
N LEU A 76 -0.89 20.36 -0.23
CA LEU A 76 -1.94 21.37 -0.43
C LEU A 76 -2.63 21.26 -1.80
N LEU A 77 -1.89 20.84 -2.83
CA LEU A 77 -2.41 20.60 -4.18
C LEU A 77 -2.91 19.17 -4.38
N GLU A 78 -3.01 18.39 -3.31
CA GLU A 78 -3.48 17.00 -3.27
C GLU A 78 -2.64 16.00 -4.09
N GLN A 79 -1.41 16.34 -4.44
CA GLN A 79 -0.45 15.54 -5.21
C GLN A 79 0.42 14.65 -4.31
N GLN A 80 -0.20 13.67 -3.65
CA GLN A 80 0.46 12.79 -2.66
C GLN A 80 1.71 12.06 -3.16
N LEU A 81 1.71 11.52 -4.38
CA LEU A 81 2.88 10.81 -4.94
C LEU A 81 4.10 11.73 -5.10
N ILE A 82 3.86 13.01 -5.42
CA ILE A 82 4.92 14.00 -5.54
C ILE A 82 5.39 14.40 -4.14
N ALA A 83 4.45 14.60 -3.21
CA ALA A 83 4.77 14.89 -1.81
C ALA A 83 5.62 13.78 -1.18
N SER A 84 5.19 12.52 -1.26
CA SER A 84 5.91 11.37 -0.69
C SER A 84 7.32 11.24 -1.25
N ARG A 85 7.50 11.45 -2.56
CA ARG A 85 8.81 11.41 -3.20
C ARG A 85 9.75 12.50 -2.68
N TYR A 86 9.26 13.74 -2.48
CA TYR A 86 10.08 14.80 -1.90
C TYR A 86 10.38 14.54 -0.41
N LEU A 87 9.43 13.99 0.35
CA LEU A 87 9.65 13.61 1.75
C LEU A 87 10.69 12.49 1.87
N GLN A 88 10.67 11.51 0.97
CA GLN A 88 11.70 10.47 0.91
C GLN A 88 13.09 11.04 0.61
N LEU A 89 13.22 12.01 -0.29
CA LEU A 89 14.50 12.69 -0.53
C LEU A 89 15.05 13.39 0.72
N VAL A 90 14.17 13.95 1.56
CA VAL A 90 14.56 14.56 2.84
C VAL A 90 15.03 13.48 3.81
N LEU A 91 14.28 12.38 3.95
CA LEU A 91 14.62 11.27 4.84
C LEU A 91 15.87 10.49 4.42
N ASP A 92 16.16 10.41 3.11
CA ASP A 92 17.40 9.83 2.60
C ASP A 92 18.64 10.63 3.06
N THR A 93 18.46 11.95 3.27
CA THR A 93 19.53 12.86 3.72
C THR A 93 19.59 12.96 5.24
N ASP A 94 18.43 13.08 5.89
CA ASP A 94 18.26 13.11 7.34
C ASP A 94 17.10 12.19 7.76
N PRO A 95 17.40 10.92 8.12
CA PRO A 95 16.38 9.93 8.49
C PRO A 95 15.57 10.28 9.74
N HIS A 96 16.03 11.23 10.55
CA HIS A 96 15.39 11.65 11.79
C HIS A 96 14.70 13.01 11.69
N ASN A 97 14.52 13.53 10.46
CA ASN A 97 13.84 14.80 10.24
C ASN A 97 12.38 14.72 10.71
N SER A 98 12.07 15.38 11.84
CA SER A 98 10.76 15.31 12.48
C SER A 98 9.63 15.90 11.63
N GLU A 99 9.92 16.92 10.83
CA GLU A 99 8.92 17.54 9.94
C GLU A 99 8.57 16.62 8.78
N ALA A 100 9.58 15.99 8.16
CA ALA A 100 9.36 15.03 7.08
C ALA A 100 8.54 13.83 7.56
N LEU A 101 8.86 13.29 8.74
CA LEU A 101 8.11 12.21 9.37
C LEU A 101 6.67 12.63 9.68
N SER A 102 6.46 13.80 10.30
CA SER A 102 5.11 14.31 10.58
C SER A 102 4.27 14.53 9.32
N LEU A 103 4.86 15.01 8.23
CA LEU A 103 4.17 15.16 6.95
C LEU A 103 3.89 13.80 6.29
N LEU A 104 4.79 12.84 6.42
CA LEU A 104 4.55 11.46 5.98
C LEU A 104 3.42 10.82 6.78
N ASP A 105 3.41 10.99 8.10
CA ASP A 105 2.34 10.51 8.97
C ASP A 105 1.02 11.20 8.60
N PHE A 106 1.00 12.52 8.35
CA PHE A 106 -0.18 13.20 7.83
C PHE A 106 -0.67 12.62 6.49
N LEU A 107 0.26 12.19 5.63
CA LEU A 107 -0.11 11.50 4.39
C LEU A 107 -0.64 10.09 4.65
N VAL A 108 -0.18 9.40 5.69
CA VAL A 108 -0.52 8.00 6.00
C VAL A 108 -1.80 7.90 6.85
N ASP A 109 -1.94 8.73 7.87
CA ASP A 109 -2.95 8.74 8.94
C ASP A 109 -4.09 9.73 8.68
N GLU A 110 -4.72 9.69 7.50
CA GLU A 110 -6.11 10.14 7.44
C GLU A 110 -6.99 8.88 7.59
N PRO A 111 -7.26 8.41 8.83
CA PRO A 111 -8.26 7.38 9.02
C PRO A 111 -9.54 7.86 8.36
N LEU A 112 -10.36 6.92 7.87
CA LEU A 112 -11.73 7.16 7.44
C LEU A 112 -12.55 7.61 8.66
N SER A 113 -12.23 8.81 9.15
CA SER A 113 -12.93 9.47 10.22
C SER A 113 -14.22 9.90 9.58
N SER A 114 -15.32 9.26 9.96
CA SER A 114 -16.67 9.57 9.49
C SER A 114 -16.82 11.10 9.45
N PRO A 115 -16.84 11.72 8.25
CA PRO A 115 -17.07 13.16 8.17
C PRO A 115 -18.49 13.51 8.62
N PHE A 116 -19.32 12.51 8.90
CA PHE A 116 -20.76 12.61 9.04
C PHE A 116 -21.23 12.69 10.50
N ASP A 117 -20.33 12.77 11.49
CA ASP A 117 -20.70 12.73 12.90
C ASP A 117 -21.44 14.00 13.41
N ASN A 118 -21.52 15.09 12.63
CA ASN A 118 -22.15 16.36 13.02
C ASN A 118 -23.10 16.95 11.96
N GLN A 119 -24.09 16.18 11.52
CA GLN A 119 -24.93 16.55 10.36
C GLN A 119 -26.24 17.27 10.65
N ALA A 120 -26.68 17.35 11.92
CA ALA A 120 -28.02 17.82 12.28
C ALA A 120 -28.34 19.30 11.89
N SER A 121 -27.40 20.02 11.28
CA SER A 121 -27.55 21.44 10.91
C SER A 121 -27.05 21.82 9.51
N LEU A 122 -26.57 20.86 8.71
CA LEU A 122 -26.05 21.18 7.38
C LEU A 122 -27.18 21.41 6.38
N ASN A 123 -27.07 22.48 5.60
CA ASN A 123 -27.97 22.65 4.46
C ASN A 123 -27.60 21.68 3.32
N PRO A 124 -28.51 21.38 2.38
CA PRO A 124 -28.25 20.40 1.33
C PRO A 124 -27.01 20.69 0.47
N ALA A 125 -26.66 21.97 0.24
CA ALA A 125 -25.48 22.33 -0.53
C ALA A 125 -24.17 22.06 0.24
N GLN A 126 -24.14 22.35 1.54
CA GLN A 126 -23.00 22.03 2.41
C GLN A 126 -22.79 20.52 2.53
N LEU A 127 -23.88 19.76 2.64
CA LEU A 127 -23.83 18.30 2.66
C LEU A 127 -23.31 17.75 1.33
N TYR A 128 -23.70 18.34 0.19
CA TYR A 128 -23.16 17.98 -1.12
C TYR A 128 -21.64 18.15 -1.19
N ASP A 129 -21.12 19.33 -0.83
CA ASP A 129 -19.68 19.62 -0.84
C ASP A 129 -18.90 18.69 0.11
N GLN A 130 -19.48 18.41 1.29
CA GLN A 130 -18.89 17.50 2.27
C GLN A 130 -18.81 16.07 1.73
N ILE A 131 -19.86 15.57 1.10
CA ILE A 131 -19.88 14.24 0.49
C ILE A 131 -18.88 14.17 -0.67
N ASP A 132 -18.80 15.19 -1.52
CA ASP A 132 -17.85 15.20 -2.64
C ASP A 132 -16.40 15.05 -2.15
N HIS A 133 -16.04 15.83 -1.12
CA HIS A 133 -14.72 15.76 -0.50
C HIS A 133 -14.48 14.42 0.22
N ALA A 134 -15.49 13.89 0.92
CA ALA A 134 -15.40 12.59 1.58
C ALA A 134 -15.22 11.44 0.57
N ILE A 135 -15.97 11.44 -0.54
CA ILE A 135 -15.83 10.45 -1.62
C ILE A 135 -14.44 10.55 -2.24
N PHE A 136 -13.91 11.77 -2.44
CA PHE A 136 -12.55 11.93 -2.93
C PHE A 136 -11.52 11.27 -2.00
N ARG A 137 -11.60 11.51 -0.69
CA ARG A 137 -10.74 10.85 0.30
C ARG A 137 -10.92 9.33 0.29
N PHE A 138 -12.16 8.84 0.24
CA PHE A 138 -12.47 7.42 0.14
C PHE A 138 -11.86 6.76 -1.10
N GLN A 139 -11.95 7.38 -2.28
CA GLN A 139 -11.33 6.85 -3.50
C GLN A 139 -9.81 6.71 -3.37
N ARG A 140 -9.16 7.64 -2.67
CA ARG A 140 -7.72 7.57 -2.40
C ARG A 140 -7.38 6.45 -1.44
N TYR A 141 -8.18 6.31 -0.38
CA TYR A 141 -8.06 5.19 0.55
C TYR A 141 -8.13 3.85 -0.20
N CYS A 142 -9.15 3.67 -1.06
CA CYS A 142 -9.27 2.47 -1.89
C CYS A 142 -8.06 2.26 -2.81
N ALA A 143 -7.53 3.34 -3.42
CA ALA A 143 -6.37 3.24 -4.30
C ALA A 143 -5.11 2.75 -3.59
N ARG A 144 -4.91 3.10 -2.31
CA ARG A 144 -3.75 2.65 -1.49
C ARG A 144 -3.81 1.16 -1.19
N HIS A 145 -5.01 0.63 -1.00
CA HIS A 145 -5.24 -0.77 -0.64
C HIS A 145 -5.49 -1.68 -1.84
N ARG A 146 -5.29 -1.18 -3.06
CA ARG A 146 -5.55 -1.96 -4.29
C ARG A 146 -4.54 -3.10 -4.49
N GLU A 147 -3.31 -2.94 -4.01
CA GLU A 147 -2.26 -3.96 -4.10
C GLU A 147 -2.29 -4.86 -2.86
N LEU A 148 -3.20 -5.84 -2.87
CA LEU A 148 -3.30 -6.84 -1.80
C LEU A 148 -2.24 -7.92 -2.00
N LYS A 149 -1.42 -8.15 -0.97
CA LYS A 149 -0.48 -9.28 -0.93
C LYS A 149 -1.18 -10.47 -0.29
N ILE A 150 -1.74 -11.35 -1.11
CA ILE A 150 -2.44 -12.55 -0.64
C ILE A 150 -1.40 -13.56 -0.15
N ASP A 151 -1.56 -14.05 1.07
CA ASP A 151 -0.75 -15.13 1.67
C ASP A 151 -1.60 -15.95 2.66
N GLU A 152 -1.02 -17.02 3.20
CA GLU A 152 -1.68 -17.98 4.10
C GLU A 152 -1.65 -17.58 5.59
N ARG A 153 -1.14 -16.38 5.94
CA ARG A 153 -0.92 -16.00 7.33
C ARG A 153 -2.20 -15.50 7.99
N ALA A 154 -2.39 -15.84 9.27
CA ALA A 154 -3.54 -15.41 10.07
C ALA A 154 -3.65 -13.88 10.16
N ASP A 155 -2.52 -13.19 10.32
CA ASP A 155 -2.47 -11.73 10.41
C ASP A 155 -3.02 -11.05 9.14
N SER A 156 -2.68 -11.58 7.96
CA SER A 156 -3.20 -11.09 6.68
C SER A 156 -4.72 -11.27 6.58
N ARG A 157 -5.27 -12.39 7.05
CA ARG A 157 -6.72 -12.61 7.10
C ARG A 157 -7.41 -11.65 8.05
N THR A 158 -6.87 -11.47 9.26
CA THR A 158 -7.40 -10.50 10.23
C THR A 158 -7.40 -9.10 9.64
N TYR A 159 -6.32 -8.72 8.96
CA TYR A 159 -6.22 -7.45 8.25
C TYR A 159 -7.27 -7.30 7.15
N PHE A 160 -7.38 -8.27 6.22
CA PHE A 160 -8.37 -8.21 5.15
C PHE A 160 -9.80 -8.15 5.66
N GLN A 161 -10.11 -8.91 6.73
CA GLN A 161 -11.43 -8.91 7.35
C GLN A 161 -11.76 -7.57 8.01
N ALA A 162 -10.81 -6.97 8.72
CA ALA A 162 -10.97 -5.65 9.33
C ALA A 162 -11.21 -4.58 8.26
N LEU A 163 -10.34 -4.53 7.25
CA LEU A 163 -10.42 -3.59 6.13
C LEU A 163 -11.74 -3.72 5.34
N LYS A 164 -12.18 -4.96 5.05
CA LYS A 164 -13.47 -5.22 4.40
C LYS A 164 -14.63 -4.71 5.24
N THR A 165 -14.57 -4.89 6.57
CA THR A 165 -15.63 -4.45 7.48
C THR A 165 -15.70 -2.92 7.53
N GLU A 166 -14.56 -2.25 7.64
CA GLU A 166 -14.44 -0.79 7.60
C GLU A 166 -15.00 -0.22 6.29
N LEU A 167 -14.57 -0.74 5.14
CA LEU A 167 -15.06 -0.31 3.83
C LEU A 167 -16.58 -0.48 3.67
N LYS A 168 -17.14 -1.60 4.15
CA LYS A 168 -18.60 -1.82 4.11
C LYS A 168 -19.36 -0.82 4.97
N GLN A 169 -18.85 -0.51 6.15
CA GLN A 169 -19.46 0.49 7.04
C GLN A 169 -19.45 1.87 6.38
N GLU A 170 -18.32 2.29 5.79
CA GLU A 170 -18.20 3.57 5.12
C GLU A 170 -19.10 3.65 3.87
N LEU A 171 -19.13 2.62 3.03
CA LEU A 171 -20.05 2.57 1.87
C LEU A 171 -21.52 2.70 2.30
N GLN A 172 -21.92 2.03 3.39
CA GLN A 172 -23.27 2.14 3.94
C GLN A 172 -23.57 3.55 4.46
N GLN A 173 -22.60 4.20 5.11
CA GLN A 173 -22.74 5.59 5.54
C GLN A 173 -22.93 6.49 4.31
N PHE A 174 -22.09 6.37 3.27
CA PHE A 174 -22.24 7.16 2.05
C PHE A 174 -23.62 6.97 1.41
N GLU A 175 -24.11 5.75 1.26
CA GLU A 175 -25.46 5.52 0.70
C GLU A 175 -26.55 6.21 1.53
N THR A 176 -26.49 6.12 2.86
CA THR A 176 -27.44 6.81 3.75
C THR A 176 -27.42 8.33 3.55
N GLN A 177 -26.25 8.90 3.33
CA GLN A 177 -26.10 10.34 3.09
C GLN A 177 -26.56 10.77 1.69
N LEU A 178 -26.30 9.94 0.69
CA LEU A 178 -26.75 10.17 -0.68
C LEU A 178 -28.28 10.09 -0.77
N GLU A 179 -28.92 9.18 -0.04
CA GLU A 179 -30.40 9.12 0.07
C GLU A 179 -31.00 10.43 0.60
N CYS A 180 -30.32 11.07 1.56
CA CYS A 180 -30.75 12.36 2.09
C CYS A 180 -30.59 13.51 1.07
N LEU A 181 -29.61 13.43 0.18
CA LEU A 181 -29.39 14.41 -0.90
C LEU A 181 -30.26 14.19 -2.14
N ASP A 182 -30.77 12.97 -2.37
CA ASP A 182 -31.53 12.61 -3.58
C ASP A 182 -32.78 13.48 -3.79
N ALA A 183 -33.33 14.08 -2.73
CA ALA A 183 -34.45 15.00 -2.81
C ALA A 183 -34.09 16.37 -3.42
N ALA A 184 -32.82 16.76 -3.38
CA ALA A 184 -32.35 18.11 -3.74
C ALA A 184 -31.33 18.12 -4.90
N PHE A 185 -30.60 17.02 -5.13
CA PHE A 185 -29.52 16.95 -6.14
C PHE A 185 -29.49 15.61 -6.87
N GLU A 186 -28.92 15.59 -8.06
CA GLU A 186 -28.56 14.35 -8.76
C GLU A 186 -27.28 13.74 -8.17
N THR A 187 -27.37 12.53 -7.65
CA THR A 187 -26.27 11.86 -6.92
C THR A 187 -25.64 10.68 -7.68
N HIS A 188 -26.10 10.39 -8.91
CA HIS A 188 -25.61 9.25 -9.68
C HIS A 188 -24.09 9.27 -9.91
N ALA A 189 -23.50 10.47 -10.06
CA ALA A 189 -22.07 10.63 -10.21
C ALA A 189 -21.30 10.17 -8.94
N PHE A 190 -21.84 10.42 -7.76
CA PHE A 190 -21.26 9.97 -6.48
C PHE A 190 -21.31 8.46 -6.34
N ARG A 191 -22.47 7.84 -6.57
CA ARG A 191 -22.61 6.36 -6.53
C ARG A 191 -21.67 5.68 -7.52
N ARG A 192 -21.49 6.24 -8.72
CA ARG A 192 -20.51 5.72 -9.69
C ARG A 192 -19.07 5.77 -9.16
N ARG A 193 -18.71 6.80 -8.40
CA ARG A 193 -17.37 6.93 -7.79
C ARG A 193 -17.17 5.94 -6.64
N LEU A 194 -18.22 5.64 -5.87
CA LEU A 194 -18.21 4.66 -4.78
C LEU A 194 -18.00 3.21 -5.24
N ARG A 195 -18.30 2.88 -6.50
CA ARG A 195 -18.02 1.55 -7.10
C ARG A 195 -16.58 1.08 -6.96
N THR A 196 -15.64 2.01 -6.80
CA THR A 196 -14.24 1.67 -6.54
C THR A 196 -14.04 0.98 -5.18
N GLY A 197 -14.79 1.39 -4.16
CA GLY A 197 -14.79 0.74 -2.85
C GLY A 197 -15.55 -0.58 -2.85
N GLU A 198 -16.62 -0.69 -3.62
CA GLU A 198 -17.35 -1.96 -3.82
C GLU A 198 -16.44 -3.01 -4.46
N ALA A 199 -15.75 -2.64 -5.55
CA ALA A 199 -14.79 -3.51 -6.22
C ALA A 199 -13.65 -3.94 -5.29
N LEU A 200 -13.16 -3.05 -4.43
CA LEU A 200 -12.15 -3.40 -3.42
C LEU A 200 -12.71 -4.36 -2.36
N CYS A 201 -13.95 -4.19 -1.92
CA CYS A 201 -14.60 -5.14 -1.01
C CYS A 201 -14.68 -6.55 -1.61
N GLU A 202 -15.03 -6.67 -2.90
CA GLU A 202 -15.06 -7.94 -3.62
C GLU A 202 -13.67 -8.57 -3.73
N GLN A 203 -12.65 -7.76 -4.04
CA GLN A 203 -11.25 -8.21 -4.08
C GLN A 203 -10.77 -8.73 -2.72
N LEU A 204 -11.10 -8.03 -1.63
CA LEU A 204 -10.77 -8.46 -0.26
C LEU A 204 -11.47 -9.77 0.10
N GLU A 205 -12.71 -9.96 -0.34
CA GLU A 205 -13.45 -11.22 -0.15
C GLU A 205 -12.79 -12.38 -0.89
N GLN A 206 -12.40 -12.19 -2.15
CA GLN A 206 -11.66 -13.18 -2.92
C GLN A 206 -10.30 -13.49 -2.28
N ALA A 207 -9.57 -12.46 -1.82
CA ALA A 207 -8.29 -12.61 -1.13
C ALA A 207 -8.42 -13.41 0.17
N LEU A 208 -9.48 -13.16 0.95
CA LEU A 208 -9.79 -13.92 2.17
C LEU A 208 -10.04 -15.39 1.87
N VAL A 209 -10.90 -15.68 0.88
CA VAL A 209 -11.18 -17.08 0.48
C VAL A 209 -9.89 -17.76 0.03
N CYS A 210 -9.11 -17.12 -0.84
CA CYS A 210 -7.82 -17.64 -1.30
C CYS A 210 -6.86 -17.91 -0.12
N SER A 211 -6.77 -16.99 0.84
CA SER A 211 -5.91 -17.15 2.03
C SER A 211 -6.31 -18.34 2.90
N TYR A 212 -7.61 -18.57 3.11
CA TYR A 212 -8.10 -19.75 3.84
C TYR A 212 -7.83 -21.06 3.07
N GLU A 213 -8.02 -21.05 1.75
CA GLU A 213 -7.70 -22.21 0.91
C GLU A 213 -6.19 -22.54 0.97
N MET A 214 -5.32 -21.52 0.89
CA MET A 214 -3.88 -21.69 1.02
C MET A 214 -3.48 -22.26 2.39
N GLU A 215 -4.07 -21.79 3.48
CA GLU A 215 -3.84 -22.35 4.82
C GLU A 215 -4.26 -23.82 4.88
N ALA A 216 -5.42 -24.17 4.32
CA ALA A 216 -5.90 -25.55 4.30
C ALA A 216 -4.94 -26.47 3.53
N VAL A 217 -4.43 -26.03 2.38
CA VAL A 217 -3.42 -26.77 1.59
C VAL A 217 -2.12 -26.92 2.37
N LEU A 218 -1.66 -25.87 3.05
CA LEU A 218 -0.45 -25.93 3.85
C LEU A 218 -0.58 -26.97 4.98
N ILE A 219 -1.71 -26.98 5.69
CA ILE A 219 -2.00 -27.95 6.75
C ILE A 219 -2.04 -29.37 6.17
N ALA A 220 -2.68 -29.55 5.01
CA ALA A 220 -2.77 -30.85 4.35
C ALA A 220 -1.38 -31.36 3.90
N LEU A 221 -0.53 -30.50 3.32
CA LEU A 221 0.86 -30.84 2.98
C LEU A 221 1.68 -31.21 4.21
N GLN A 222 1.47 -30.52 5.34
CA GLN A 222 2.14 -30.86 6.60
C GLN A 222 1.72 -32.22 7.14
N ALA A 223 0.44 -32.59 7.02
CA ALA A 223 -0.04 -33.92 7.36
C ALA A 223 0.55 -34.98 6.42
N LEU A 224 0.54 -34.72 5.12
CA LEU A 224 1.12 -35.60 4.10
C LEU A 224 2.62 -35.86 4.33
N HIS A 225 3.37 -34.85 4.77
CA HIS A 225 4.77 -35.03 5.17
C HIS A 225 4.95 -36.00 6.34
N GLN A 226 4.02 -36.01 7.30
CA GLN A 226 4.08 -36.93 8.43
C GLN A 226 3.77 -38.35 7.96
N ASP A 227 2.76 -38.50 7.10
CA ASP A 227 2.38 -39.78 6.50
C ASP A 227 3.51 -40.37 5.64
N LEU A 228 4.13 -39.55 4.78
CA LEU A 228 5.30 -39.95 3.98
C LEU A 228 6.48 -40.40 4.85
N ARG A 229 6.74 -39.71 5.97
CA ARG A 229 7.81 -40.12 6.90
C ARG A 229 7.49 -41.43 7.61
N ALA A 230 6.24 -41.63 8.01
CA ALA A 230 5.80 -42.89 8.62
C ALA A 230 5.90 -44.05 7.62
N LEU A 231 5.44 -43.82 6.38
CA LEU A 231 5.55 -44.77 5.28
C LEU A 231 7.01 -45.11 4.97
N HIS A 232 7.89 -44.11 4.90
CA HIS A 232 9.32 -44.32 4.69
C HIS A 232 9.98 -45.18 5.79
N GLN A 233 9.53 -45.08 7.04
CA GLN A 233 9.99 -45.96 8.12
C GLN A 233 9.42 -47.38 7.98
N ALA A 234 8.15 -47.49 7.56
CA ALA A 234 7.45 -48.76 7.38
C ALA A 234 7.92 -49.54 6.15
N ILE A 235 8.42 -48.85 5.11
CA ILE A 235 8.89 -49.46 3.87
C ILE A 235 9.84 -50.60 4.19
N ALA A 236 10.73 -50.50 5.20
CA ALA A 236 11.61 -51.59 5.71
C ALA A 236 10.95 -53.00 5.86
N SER A 237 9.63 -53.08 6.02
CA SER A 237 8.86 -54.28 6.35
C SER A 237 8.40 -55.13 5.15
N ASP A 238 8.61 -54.69 3.90
CA ASP A 238 8.24 -55.38 2.65
C ASP A 238 6.76 -55.77 2.54
N VAL A 239 5.87 -54.77 2.64
CA VAL A 239 4.41 -54.94 2.57
C VAL A 239 3.88 -54.34 1.26
N PRO A 240 3.10 -55.09 0.44
CA PRO A 240 2.56 -54.59 -0.83
C PRO A 240 1.54 -53.45 -0.69
N GLU A 241 1.04 -53.20 0.52
CA GLU A 241 0.17 -52.05 0.82
C GLU A 241 0.90 -50.71 0.66
N HIS A 242 2.24 -50.69 0.66
CA HIS A 242 3.02 -49.47 0.48
C HIS A 242 2.93 -48.89 -0.93
N ASP A 243 2.85 -49.72 -1.97
CA ASP A 243 2.77 -49.25 -3.37
C ASP A 243 1.47 -48.47 -3.61
N LEU A 244 0.34 -49.03 -3.12
CA LEU A 244 -0.96 -48.36 -3.20
C LEU A 244 -0.99 -47.06 -2.40
N ALA A 245 -0.35 -47.02 -1.23
CA ALA A 245 -0.25 -45.81 -0.43
C ALA A 245 0.57 -44.73 -1.14
N LEU A 246 1.67 -45.09 -1.80
CA LEU A 246 2.48 -44.14 -2.58
C LEU A 246 1.71 -43.58 -3.77
N GLU A 247 0.98 -44.43 -4.52
CA GLU A 247 0.13 -43.98 -5.64
C GLU A 247 -0.91 -42.96 -5.17
N GLN A 248 -1.58 -43.22 -4.05
CA GLN A 248 -2.54 -42.27 -3.47
C GLN A 248 -1.90 -40.95 -3.03
N ILE A 249 -0.70 -41.00 -2.46
CA ILE A 249 0.03 -39.79 -2.07
C ILE A 249 0.46 -39.01 -3.32
N GLN A 250 0.88 -39.69 -4.38
CA GLN A 250 1.25 -39.05 -5.64
C GLN A 250 0.07 -38.31 -6.27
N ASP A 251 -1.11 -38.94 -6.34
CA ASP A 251 -2.34 -38.30 -6.82
C ASP A 251 -2.68 -37.03 -6.01
N GLN A 252 -2.48 -37.08 -4.69
CA GLN A 252 -2.70 -35.91 -3.83
C GLN A 252 -1.69 -34.79 -4.11
N LEU A 253 -0.42 -35.12 -4.36
CA LEU A 253 0.62 -34.15 -4.70
C LEU A 253 0.34 -33.45 -6.03
N GLU A 254 -0.14 -34.17 -7.05
CA GLU A 254 -0.54 -33.57 -8.33
C GLU A 254 -1.73 -32.60 -8.17
N SER A 255 -2.70 -32.96 -7.31
CA SER A 255 -3.79 -32.07 -6.94
C SER A 255 -3.28 -30.81 -6.23
N PHE A 256 -2.35 -30.95 -5.28
CA PHE A 256 -1.75 -29.79 -4.60
C PHE A 256 -0.92 -28.91 -5.54
N GLN A 257 -0.15 -29.49 -6.46
CA GLN A 257 0.56 -28.72 -7.51
C GLN A 257 -0.41 -27.86 -8.32
N SER A 258 -1.54 -28.44 -8.74
CA SER A 258 -2.58 -27.73 -9.48
C SER A 258 -3.20 -26.59 -8.66
N GLN A 259 -3.42 -26.80 -7.36
CA GLN A 259 -3.95 -25.77 -6.45
C GLN A 259 -2.94 -24.64 -6.22
N VAL A 260 -1.66 -24.96 -6.00
CA VAL A 260 -0.60 -23.97 -5.80
C VAL A 260 -0.41 -23.12 -7.06
N GLN A 261 -0.43 -23.74 -8.25
CA GLN A 261 -0.40 -23.00 -9.51
C GLN A 261 -1.59 -22.04 -9.65
N ARG A 262 -2.81 -22.48 -9.31
CA ARG A 262 -4.00 -21.63 -9.32
C ARG A 262 -3.86 -20.42 -8.38
N PHE A 263 -3.26 -20.60 -7.19
CA PHE A 263 -3.00 -19.49 -6.26
C PHE A 263 -1.98 -18.50 -6.83
N ALA A 264 -0.92 -19.00 -7.47
CA ALA A 264 0.08 -18.14 -8.13
C ALA A 264 -0.54 -17.34 -9.28
N GLU A 265 -1.41 -17.95 -10.10
CA GLU A 265 -2.15 -17.28 -11.17
C GLU A 265 -3.11 -16.20 -10.64
N ALA A 266 -3.64 -16.38 -9.43
CA ALA A 266 -4.42 -15.37 -8.71
C ALA A 266 -3.55 -14.25 -8.07
N GLY A 267 -2.23 -14.31 -8.22
CA GLY A 267 -1.29 -13.32 -7.68
C GLY A 267 -0.95 -13.50 -6.20
N ALA A 268 -1.23 -14.67 -5.62
CA ALA A 268 -0.87 -14.96 -4.23
C ALA A 268 0.62 -15.29 -4.08
N ASN A 269 1.15 -15.05 -2.88
CA ASN A 269 2.52 -15.42 -2.51
C ASN A 269 2.58 -16.90 -2.13
N THR A 270 3.01 -17.76 -3.07
CA THR A 270 3.01 -19.22 -2.89
C THR A 270 4.30 -19.80 -2.30
N LEU A 271 5.29 -18.97 -1.95
CA LEU A 271 6.64 -19.43 -1.58
C LEU A 271 6.65 -20.51 -0.49
N GLN A 272 5.81 -20.38 0.54
CA GLN A 272 5.75 -21.34 1.63
C GLN A 272 5.08 -22.66 1.20
N LEU A 273 4.07 -22.59 0.34
CA LEU A 273 3.42 -23.77 -0.24
C LEU A 273 4.37 -24.50 -1.20
N ASP A 274 5.05 -23.77 -2.08
CA ASP A 274 6.04 -24.32 -3.01
C ASP A 274 7.16 -25.04 -2.24
N TYR A 275 7.66 -24.43 -1.16
CA TYR A 275 8.67 -25.06 -0.31
C TYR A 275 8.16 -26.36 0.33
N ALA A 276 6.95 -26.35 0.90
CA ALA A 276 6.35 -27.55 1.47
C ALA A 276 6.15 -28.64 0.41
N LEU A 277 5.60 -28.28 -0.75
CA LEU A 277 5.36 -29.21 -1.84
C LEU A 277 6.64 -29.87 -2.37
N ASN A 278 7.71 -29.09 -2.52
CA ASN A 278 9.02 -29.62 -2.96
C ASN A 278 9.63 -30.60 -1.96
N ILE A 279 9.40 -30.41 -0.65
CA ILE A 279 9.83 -31.39 0.36
C ILE A 279 9.04 -32.69 0.18
N ALA A 280 7.74 -32.63 -0.03
CA ALA A 280 6.91 -33.82 -0.21
C ALA A 280 7.33 -34.61 -1.45
N LEU A 281 7.58 -33.90 -2.56
CA LEU A 281 8.08 -34.50 -3.80
C LEU A 281 9.44 -35.19 -3.61
N ALA A 282 10.37 -34.56 -2.90
CA ALA A 282 11.66 -35.20 -2.61
C ALA A 282 11.52 -36.45 -1.72
N LEU A 283 10.58 -36.44 -0.76
CA LEU A 283 10.33 -37.58 0.11
C LEU A 283 9.66 -38.75 -0.62
N ILE A 284 8.76 -38.49 -1.56
CA ILE A 284 8.13 -39.55 -2.36
C ILE A 284 9.14 -40.17 -3.34
N ASP A 285 9.99 -39.35 -3.98
CA ASP A 285 11.07 -39.85 -4.84
C ASP A 285 12.01 -40.78 -4.07
N GLN A 286 12.43 -40.37 -2.86
CA GLN A 286 13.25 -41.19 -1.98
C GLN A 286 12.54 -42.49 -1.55
N ALA A 287 11.23 -42.46 -1.33
CA ALA A 287 10.45 -43.65 -1.00
C ALA A 287 10.41 -44.65 -2.16
N HIS A 288 10.25 -44.16 -3.40
CA HIS A 288 10.35 -44.98 -4.62
C HIS A 288 11.74 -45.60 -4.78
N GLU A 289 12.81 -44.80 -4.65
CA GLU A 289 14.19 -45.32 -4.73
C GLU A 289 14.46 -46.46 -3.73
N ASN A 290 13.92 -46.35 -2.51
CA ASN A 290 14.06 -47.37 -1.48
C ASN A 290 13.22 -48.63 -1.71
N LEU A 291 12.14 -48.54 -2.49
CA LEU A 291 11.38 -49.70 -2.93
C LEU A 291 12.07 -50.38 -4.10
N ASP A 292 12.55 -49.62 -5.08
CA ASP A 292 13.26 -50.13 -6.26
C ASP A 292 14.59 -50.81 -5.94
N ALA A 293 15.26 -50.40 -4.84
CA ALA A 293 16.54 -50.96 -4.42
C ALA A 293 16.43 -52.35 -3.75
N ARG A 294 15.23 -52.90 -3.59
CA ARG A 294 14.97 -54.19 -2.94
C ARG A 294 14.93 -55.34 -3.91
#